data_AF-A0A2V5S5X0-F1
#
_entry.id   AF-A0A2V5S5X0-F1
#
_cell.length_a   1.000
_cell.length_b   1.000
_cell.length_c   1.000
_cell.angle_alpha   90.00
_cell.angle_beta   90.00
_cell.angle_gamma   90.00
#
_symmetry.space_group_name_H-M   'P 1'
#
loop_
_entity.id
_entity.type
_entity.pdbx_description
1 polymer ?
#
loop_
_entity_poly.entity_id
_entity_poly.type
_entity_poly.pdbx_seq_one_letter_code
_entity_poly.pdbx_strand_id
1 'polypeptide(L)' 'MNSLFVIAPYKYEGMWVFDDPAVGLSKEPFIAGIDTMIDKVVASIPDADKGFRAIFSAAQFPG' A
#
# COMPACT_ATOMS: atom_id res chain seq x y z
N MET A 1 13.50 -8.74 -15.84
CA MET A 1 13.78 -7.77 -14.75
C MET A 1 12.91 -8.18 -13.59
N ASN A 2 13.48 -8.54 -12.44
CA ASN A 2 12.71 -8.89 -11.26
C ASN A 2 12.49 -7.60 -10.48
N SER A 3 11.28 -7.04 -10.54
CA SER A 3 10.95 -5.73 -9.96
C SER A 3 9.84 -5.93 -8.95
N LEU A 4 10.23 -6.43 -7.77
CA LEU A 4 9.39 -6.43 -6.58
C LEU A 4 9.49 -5.06 -5.91
N PHE A 5 8.34 -4.49 -5.63
CA PHE A 5 8.20 -3.24 -4.90
C PHE A 5 7.52 -3.51 -3.57
N VAL A 6 7.94 -2.80 -2.54
CA VAL A 6 7.37 -2.89 -1.21
C VAL A 6 7.07 -1.49 -0.73
N ILE A 7 5.83 -1.24 -0.34
CA ILE A 7 5.42 -0.02 0.36
C ILE A 7 4.78 -0.40 1.69
N ALA A 8 4.68 0.58 2.59
CA ALA A 8 4.07 0.42 3.91
C ALA A 8 2.86 1.37 4.04
N PRO A 9 1.67 0.98 3.55
CA PRO A 9 0.49 1.79 3.70
C PRO A 9 0.03 1.86 5.15
N TYR A 10 -0.60 2.97 5.54
CA TYR A 10 -1.29 3.16 6.82
C TYR A 10 -2.45 4.15 6.66
N LYS A 11 -3.35 4.22 7.65
CA LYS A 11 -4.39 5.24 7.67
C LYS A 11 -3.90 6.53 8.32
N TYR A 12 -4.04 7.63 7.62
CA TYR A 12 -3.79 8.98 8.10
C TYR A 12 -5.00 9.86 7.78
N GLU A 13 -5.58 10.50 8.79
CA GLU A 13 -6.78 11.36 8.63
C GLU A 13 -7.93 10.70 7.85
N GLY A 14 -8.09 9.38 8.02
CA GLY A 14 -9.13 8.58 7.36
C GLY A 14 -8.78 8.10 5.94
N MET A 15 -7.63 8.50 5.39
CA MET A 15 -7.16 8.10 4.07
C MET A 15 -6.04 7.06 4.17
N TRP A 16 -6.00 6.14 3.20
CA TRP A 16 -4.82 5.29 3.01
C TRP A 16 -3.71 6.10 2.37
N VAL A 17 -2.54 6.10 3.00
CA VAL A 17 -1.34 6.80 2.52
C VAL A 17 -0.12 5.92 2.64
N PHE A 18 0.98 6.29 1.98
CA PHE A 18 2.30 5.70 2.20
C PHE A 18 3.38 6.79 2.16
N ASP A 19 4.53 6.49 2.76
CA ASP A 19 5.74 7.32 2.68
C ASP A 19 6.80 6.58 1.84
N ASP A 20 7.59 7.30 1.06
CA ASP A 20 8.81 6.80 0.42
C ASP A 20 9.89 7.91 0.42
N PRO A 21 10.79 7.90 1.41
CA PRO A 21 11.85 8.91 1.52
C PRO A 21 12.82 8.91 0.33
N ALA A 22 12.98 7.79 -0.38
CA ALA A 22 13.93 7.70 -1.50
C ALA A 22 13.47 8.55 -2.70
N VAL A 23 12.16 8.77 -2.83
CA VAL A 23 11.56 9.61 -3.87
C VAL A 23 10.85 10.85 -3.30
N GLY A 24 11.00 11.11 -2.00
CA GLY A 24 10.48 12.31 -1.35
C GLY A 24 8.96 12.31 -1.10
N LEU A 25 8.33 11.14 -1.10
CA LEU A 25 6.90 11.03 -0.81
C LEU A 25 6.67 11.02 0.70
N SER A 26 5.76 11.88 1.16
CA SER A 26 5.23 11.81 2.52
C SER A 26 3.72 11.88 2.55
N LYS A 27 3.09 10.88 3.19
CA LYS A 27 1.63 10.68 3.27
C LYS A 27 0.98 10.78 1.91
N GLU A 28 1.61 10.18 0.89
CA GLU A 28 1.07 10.17 -0.46
C GLU A 28 -0.21 9.33 -0.47
N PRO A 29 -1.37 9.90 -0.84
CA PRO A 29 -2.64 9.20 -0.81
C PRO A 29 -2.79 8.22 -1.97
N PHE A 30 -3.47 7.10 -1.72
CA PHE A 30 -3.92 6.23 -2.80
C PHE A 30 -5.13 6.85 -3.50
N ILE A 31 -5.09 6.94 -4.83
CA ILE A 31 -6.16 7.48 -5.67
C ILE A 31 -6.76 6.40 -6.59
N ALA A 32 -7.72 6.79 -7.44
CA ALA A 32 -8.30 5.93 -8.48
C ALA A 32 -8.93 4.61 -7.96
N GLY A 33 -9.50 4.62 -6.75
CA GLY A 33 -10.20 3.48 -6.15
C GLY A 33 -9.29 2.44 -5.49
N ILE A 34 -7.98 2.69 -5.44
CA ILE A 34 -7.03 1.81 -4.74
C ILE A 34 -7.27 1.82 -3.23
N ASP A 35 -7.67 2.95 -2.66
CA ASP A 35 -8.11 3.08 -1.26
C ASP A 35 -9.24 2.08 -0.92
N THR A 36 -10.26 2.00 -1.78
CA THR A 36 -11.40 1.08 -1.62
C THR A 36 -10.98 -0.38 -1.80
N MET A 37 -10.00 -0.63 -2.68
CA MET A 37 -9.43 -1.96 -2.87
C MET A 37 -8.64 -2.39 -1.62
N ILE A 38 -7.84 -1.50 -1.04
CA ILE A 38 -7.11 -1.75 0.21
C ILE A 38 -8.09 -2.10 1.33
N ASP A 39 -9.16 -1.32 1.53
CA ASP A 39 -10.17 -1.60 2.56
C ASP A 39 -10.71 -3.04 2.48
N LYS A 40 -10.95 -3.56 1.26
CA LYS A 40 -11.44 -4.93 1.05
C LYS A 40 -10.36 -5.98 1.31
N VAL A 41 -9.13 -5.74 0.86
CA VAL A 41 -8.02 -6.71 0.98
C VAL A 41 -7.60 -6.87 2.44
N VAL A 42 -7.59 -5.77 3.21
CA VAL A 42 -7.12 -5.78 4.60
C VAL A 42 -8.23 -6.05 5.62
N ALA A 43 -9.47 -6.26 5.18
CA ALA A 43 -10.63 -6.42 6.06
C ALA A 43 -10.48 -7.53 7.12
N SER A 44 -9.69 -8.57 6.85
CA SER A 44 -9.41 -9.67 7.77
C SER A 44 -8.08 -9.56 8.51
N ILE A 45 -7.34 -8.47 8.33
CA ILE A 45 -6.04 -8.22 8.96
C ILE A 45 -6.28 -7.33 10.19
N PRO A 46 -6.03 -7.82 11.41
CA PRO A 46 -6.16 -6.99 12.61
C PRO A 46 -5.23 -5.78 12.54
N ASP A 47 -5.73 -4.62 13.00
CA ASP A 47 -4.95 -3.37 13.09
C ASP A 47 -4.30 -2.90 11.76
N ALA A 48 -4.85 -3.30 10.61
CA ALA A 48 -4.29 -2.92 9.31
C ALA A 48 -4.23 -1.41 9.07
N ASP A 49 -5.07 -0.63 9.75
CA ASP A 49 -5.06 0.83 9.73
C ASP A 49 -3.79 1.42 10.35
N LYS A 50 -3.15 0.72 11.30
CA LYS A 50 -1.83 1.08 11.86
C LYS A 50 -0.68 0.80 10.91
N GLY A 51 -0.95 0.00 9.88
CA GLY A 51 -0.10 -0.20 8.74
C GLY A 51 0.16 -1.67 8.42
N PHE A 52 0.56 -1.93 7.18
CA PHE A 52 0.86 -3.26 6.68
C PHE A 52 1.93 -3.18 5.57
N ARG A 53 2.47 -4.32 5.16
CA ARG A 53 3.42 -4.38 4.02
C ARG A 53 2.66 -4.81 2.77
N ALA A 54 2.65 -3.96 1.77
CA ALA A 54 2.12 -4.28 0.44
C ALA A 54 3.29 -4.64 -0.48
N ILE A 55 3.23 -5.82 -1.09
CA ILE A 55 4.23 -6.31 -2.05
C ILE A 55 3.56 -6.41 -3.41
N PHE A 56 4.15 -5.76 -4.41
CA PHE A 56 3.67 -5.78 -5.77
C PHE A 56 4.84 -6.03 -6.73
N SER A 57 4.50 -6.54 -7.90
CA SER A 57 5.48 -6.89 -8.93
C SER A 57 5.07 -6.25 -10.24
N ALA A 58 6.03 -5.68 -10.98
CA ALA A 58 5.78 -5.24 -12.35
C ALA A 58 5.51 -6.42 -13.30
N ALA A 59 6.02 -7.61 -12.96
CA ALA A 59 5.77 -8.84 -13.69
C ALA A 59 4.76 -9.71 -12.94
N GLN A 60 4.03 -10.57 -13.66
CA GLN A 60 3.17 -11.56 -13.01
C GLN A 60 3.98 -12.42 -12.04
N PHE A 61 3.44 -12.68 -10.85
CA PHE A 61 4.07 -13.61 -9.92
C PHE A 61 4.15 -15.00 -10.58
N PRO A 62 5.32 -15.68 -10.52
CA PRO A 62 5.37 -17.09 -10.88
C PRO A 62 4.43 -17.84 -9.93
N GLY A 63 3.39 -18.47 -10.50
CA GLY A 63 2.39 -19.24 -9.77
C GLY A 63 2.91 -20.59 -9.30
#